data_AF-A0AA41YYB5-F1
#
_entry.id   AF-A0AA41YYB5-F1
#
_cell.length_a   1.000
_cell.length_b   1.000
_cell.length_c   1.000
_cell.angle_alpha   90.00
_cell.angle_beta   90.00
_cell.angle_gamma   90.00
#
_symmetry.space_group_name_H-M   'P 1'
#
loop_
_entity.id
_entity.type
_entity.pdbx_description
1 polymer ?
#
loop_
_entity_poly.entity_id
_entity_poly.type
_entity_poly.pdbx_seq_one_letter_code
_entity_poly.pdbx_strand_id
1 'polypeptide(L)'
;MATPAPDLPPPTLLTIGYEGCAIGPVLDALRAAGAEHLLDVRAVPQSRKPGFSKRLLAGAVEQAGLRYTHLRGLGTPKAGRDAARHGDVATMERIYAEHMQTLEAQADLENAIAIARTARACLLCFERDHTRCHRSIVANLIRARTGQDVRHLMAEAVQAPSA
;
A
#
# COMPACT_ATOMS: atom_id res chain seq x y z
N MET A 1 5.98 40.43 -0.19
CA MET A 1 6.04 39.26 -1.08
C MET A 1 6.33 38.06 -0.20
N ALA A 2 5.43 37.09 -0.11
CA ALA A 2 5.67 35.90 0.70
C ALA A 2 6.82 35.10 0.07
N THR A 3 7.87 34.85 0.85
CA THR A 3 8.95 33.95 0.45
C THR A 3 8.34 32.58 0.16
N PRO A 4 8.58 31.95 -1.01
CA PRO A 4 8.16 30.58 -1.20
C PRO A 4 8.83 29.71 -0.13
N ALA A 5 8.05 28.83 0.51
CA ALA A 5 8.61 27.82 1.41
C ALA A 5 9.69 27.04 0.64
N PRO A 6 10.81 26.66 1.29
CA PRO A 6 11.82 25.83 0.63
C PRO A 6 11.14 24.56 0.09
N ASP A 7 11.55 24.14 -1.12
CA ASP A 7 11.18 22.84 -1.69
C ASP A 7 11.69 21.73 -0.76
N LEU A 8 10.91 21.42 0.27
CA LEU A 8 11.13 20.27 1.12
C LEU A 8 11.06 19.03 0.23
N PRO A 9 12.04 18.11 0.35
CA PRO A 9 11.99 16.88 -0.41
C PRO A 9 10.66 16.17 -0.09
N PRO A 10 10.00 15.62 -1.12
CA PRO A 10 8.67 15.05 -0.93
C PRO A 10 8.74 13.91 0.11
N PRO A 11 7.72 13.73 0.97
CA PRO A 11 7.78 12.78 2.09
C PRO A 11 8.16 11.36 1.63
N THR A 12 8.89 10.59 2.43
CA THR A 12 9.19 9.18 2.07
C THR A 12 7.89 8.38 1.86
N LEU A 13 7.76 7.70 0.73
CA LEU A 13 6.65 6.78 0.47
C LEU A 13 6.87 5.50 1.28
N LEU A 14 5.88 5.13 2.08
CA LEU A 14 5.92 3.92 2.90
C LEU A 14 5.17 2.80 2.18
N THR A 15 5.50 1.55 2.50
CA THR A 15 4.68 0.40 2.08
C THR A 15 4.58 -0.62 3.22
N ILE A 16 3.48 -1.35 3.32
CA ILE A 16 3.30 -2.38 4.34
C ILE A 16 2.39 -3.51 3.82
N GLY A 17 2.64 -4.72 4.32
CA GLY A 17 1.90 -5.93 4.00
C GLY A 17 1.49 -6.60 5.31
N TYR A 18 0.25 -7.07 5.41
CA TYR A 18 -0.33 -7.53 6.67
C TYR A 18 -0.44 -9.06 6.80
N GLU A 19 0.10 -9.82 5.86
CA GLU A 19 0.21 -11.27 5.97
C GLU A 19 1.02 -11.66 7.21
N GLY A 20 0.51 -12.67 7.93
CA GLY A 20 1.03 -13.05 9.25
C GLY A 20 0.75 -12.07 10.41
N CYS A 21 0.21 -10.87 10.18
CA CYS A 21 0.07 -9.84 11.20
C CYS A 21 -1.36 -9.68 11.73
N ALA A 22 -1.47 -9.22 12.98
CA ALA A 22 -2.71 -8.64 13.52
C ALA A 22 -2.77 -7.14 13.18
N ILE A 23 -3.96 -6.53 13.32
CA ILE A 23 -4.15 -5.11 13.00
C ILE A 23 -3.34 -4.18 13.92
N GLY A 24 -3.21 -4.49 15.21
CA GLY A 24 -2.45 -3.70 16.18
C GLY A 24 -1.00 -3.45 15.73
N PRO A 25 -0.18 -4.51 15.51
CA PRO A 25 1.18 -4.35 15.02
C PRO A 25 1.32 -3.60 13.69
N VAL A 26 0.31 -3.69 12.81
CA VAL A 26 0.29 -2.89 11.57
C VAL A 26 0.08 -1.41 11.88
N LEU A 27 -0.86 -1.06 12.75
CA LEU A 27 -1.09 0.33 13.17
C LEU A 27 0.12 0.90 13.92
N ASP A 28 0.78 0.11 14.76
CA ASP A 28 1.96 0.54 15.51
C ASP A 28 3.13 0.81 14.57
N ALA A 29 3.36 -0.05 13.57
CA ALA A 29 4.36 0.20 12.53
C ALA A 29 4.06 1.46 11.72
N LEU A 30 2.79 1.72 11.39
CA LEU A 30 2.36 2.93 10.68
C LEU A 30 2.62 4.20 11.51
N ARG A 31 2.27 4.18 12.81
CA ARG A 31 2.51 5.30 13.73
C ARG A 31 3.98 5.56 13.96
N ALA A 32 4.78 4.53 14.23
CA ALA A 32 6.22 4.65 14.42
C ALA A 32 6.92 5.19 13.16
N ALA A 33 6.39 4.88 11.98
CA ALA A 33 6.88 5.40 10.71
C ALA A 33 6.39 6.82 10.38
N GLY A 34 5.50 7.40 11.19
CA GLY A 34 4.89 8.70 10.95
C GLY A 34 3.99 8.73 9.73
N ALA A 35 3.34 7.62 9.39
CA ALA A 35 2.39 7.55 8.29
C ALA A 35 1.17 8.42 8.57
N GLU A 36 0.70 9.15 7.55
CA GLU A 36 -0.44 10.09 7.66
C GLU A 36 -1.65 9.61 6.86
N HIS A 37 -1.42 8.79 5.83
CA HIS A 37 -2.45 8.34 4.90
C HIS A 37 -2.18 6.91 4.46
N LEU A 38 -3.11 6.00 4.74
CA LEU A 38 -3.07 4.62 4.27
C LEU A 38 -3.80 4.50 2.93
N LEU A 39 -3.07 4.08 1.91
CA LEU A 39 -3.57 3.79 0.56
C LEU A 39 -3.73 2.29 0.43
N ASP A 40 -4.97 1.82 0.50
CA ASP A 40 -5.32 0.42 0.29
C ASP A 40 -5.34 0.13 -1.21
N VAL A 41 -4.32 -0.58 -1.70
CA VAL A 41 -4.17 -0.94 -3.11
C VAL A 41 -4.65 -2.36 -3.40
N ARG A 42 -5.57 -2.90 -2.59
CA ARG A 42 -6.17 -4.21 -2.84
C ARG A 42 -7.28 -4.10 -3.87
N ALA A 43 -7.27 -4.98 -4.88
CA ALA A 43 -8.38 -5.09 -5.82
C ALA A 43 -9.68 -5.48 -5.11
N VAL A 44 -9.57 -6.33 -4.08
CA VAL A 44 -10.70 -6.77 -3.26
C VAL A 44 -10.33 -6.54 -1.79
N PRO A 45 -10.83 -5.47 -1.13
CA PRO A 45 -10.51 -5.16 0.27
C PRO A 45 -11.36 -5.97 1.25
N GLN A 46 -11.66 -7.23 0.90
CA GLN A 46 -12.27 -8.21 1.78
C GLN A 46 -11.16 -9.09 2.34
N SER A 47 -11.11 -9.25 3.66
CA SER A 47 -10.11 -10.07 4.33
C SER A 47 -10.79 -10.93 5.38
N ARG A 48 -10.34 -12.18 5.47
CA ARG A 48 -10.70 -13.09 6.57
C ARG A 48 -9.88 -12.82 7.83
N LYS A 49 -8.77 -12.06 7.73
CA LYS A 49 -8.02 -11.64 8.92
C LYS A 49 -8.84 -10.61 9.71
N PRO A 50 -9.05 -10.80 11.02
CA PRO A 50 -9.75 -9.83 11.87
C PRO A 50 -9.16 -8.42 11.72
N GLY A 51 -10.03 -7.42 11.61
CA GLY A 51 -9.63 -6.01 11.45
C GLY A 51 -9.31 -5.57 10.01
N PHE A 52 -9.02 -6.48 9.08
CA PHE A 52 -8.56 -6.10 7.73
C PHE A 52 -9.66 -6.05 6.66
N SER A 53 -10.93 -6.21 7.02
CA SER A 53 -12.03 -5.88 6.11
C SER A 53 -12.09 -4.36 5.91
N LYS A 54 -12.46 -3.89 4.71
CA LYS A 54 -12.46 -2.45 4.34
C LYS A 54 -12.97 -1.54 5.46
N ARG A 55 -14.16 -1.81 5.99
CA ARG A 55 -14.82 -0.97 7.01
C ARG A 55 -14.06 -0.97 8.34
N LEU A 56 -13.60 -2.14 8.79
CA LEU A 56 -12.87 -2.24 10.06
C LEU A 56 -11.49 -1.60 9.95
N LEU A 57 -10.80 -1.81 8.83
CA LEU A 57 -9.51 -1.21 8.56
C LEU A 57 -9.60 0.31 8.51
N ALA A 58 -10.56 0.85 7.74
CA ALA A 58 -10.78 2.29 7.65
C ALA A 58 -11.02 2.90 9.03
N GLY A 59 -11.94 2.34 9.81
CA GLY A 59 -12.24 2.84 11.16
C GLY A 59 -11.04 2.77 12.12
N ALA A 60 -10.26 1.69 12.08
CA ALA A 60 -9.09 1.55 12.94
C ALA A 60 -7.94 2.51 12.55
N VAL A 61 -7.78 2.79 11.26
CA VAL A 61 -6.80 3.74 10.72
C VAL A 61 -7.19 5.18 11.07
N GLU A 62 -8.47 5.52 10.93
CA GLU A 62 -9.01 6.83 11.32
C GLU A 62 -8.89 7.06 12.83
N GLN A 63 -9.22 6.06 13.66
CA GLN A 63 -9.00 6.10 15.11
C GLN A 63 -7.51 6.23 15.48
N ALA A 64 -6.61 5.79 14.61
CA ALA A 64 -5.18 5.96 14.77
C ALA A 64 -4.67 7.34 14.32
N GLY A 65 -5.53 8.21 13.79
CA GLY A 65 -5.19 9.55 13.32
C GLY A 65 -4.73 9.61 11.85
N LEU A 66 -4.92 8.53 11.09
CA LEU A 66 -4.52 8.45 9.68
C LEU A 66 -5.74 8.56 8.77
N ARG A 67 -5.55 9.13 7.58
CA ARG A 67 -6.55 9.07 6.50
C ARG A 67 -6.54 7.70 5.82
N TYR A 68 -7.66 7.29 5.26
CA TYR A 68 -7.79 6.04 4.50
C TYR A 68 -8.36 6.31 3.10
N THR A 69 -7.69 5.79 2.06
CA THR A 69 -8.24 5.77 0.69
C THR A 69 -8.07 4.38 0.09
N HIS A 70 -9.14 3.88 -0.52
CA HIS A 70 -9.12 2.62 -1.27
C HIS A 70 -8.98 2.91 -2.76
N LEU A 71 -7.86 2.49 -3.34
CA LEU A 71 -7.50 2.69 -4.75
C LEU A 71 -7.59 1.34 -5.47
N ARG A 72 -8.82 0.99 -5.87
CA ARG A 72 -9.13 -0.32 -6.47
C ARG A 72 -8.37 -0.54 -7.78
N GLY A 73 -8.22 0.52 -8.58
CA GLY A 73 -7.52 0.49 -9.87
C GLY A 73 -6.05 0.10 -9.72
N LEU A 74 -5.45 0.28 -8.53
CA LEU A 74 -4.08 -0.19 -8.24
C LEU A 74 -4.03 -1.63 -7.75
N GLY A 75 -5.15 -2.34 -7.67
CA GLY A 75 -5.20 -3.72 -7.24
C GLY A 75 -4.89 -4.72 -8.34
N THR A 76 -4.22 -5.82 -7.99
CA THR A 76 -3.96 -6.91 -8.94
C THR A 76 -5.25 -7.55 -9.43
N PRO A 77 -5.46 -7.69 -10.76
CA PRO A 77 -6.60 -8.43 -11.33
C PRO A 77 -6.69 -9.87 -10.84
N LYS A 78 -7.87 -10.50 -10.97
CA LYS A 78 -8.08 -11.88 -10.48
C LYS A 78 -7.06 -12.86 -11.06
N ALA A 79 -6.83 -12.84 -12.37
CA ALA A 79 -5.85 -13.72 -13.01
C ALA A 79 -4.43 -13.51 -12.46
N GLY A 80 -4.02 -12.25 -12.23
CA GLY A 80 -2.72 -11.94 -11.62
C GLY A 80 -2.62 -12.40 -10.16
N ARG A 81 -3.70 -12.28 -9.37
CA ARG A 81 -3.75 -12.82 -8.00
C ARG A 81 -3.66 -14.34 -7.98
N ASP A 82 -4.32 -15.01 -8.92
CA ASP A 82 -4.26 -16.46 -9.04
C ASP A 82 -2.85 -16.91 -9.45
N ALA A 83 -2.16 -16.20 -10.35
CA ALA A 83 -0.75 -16.45 -10.68
C ALA A 83 0.18 -16.27 -9.46
N ALA A 84 0.03 -15.16 -8.71
CA ALA A 84 0.79 -14.90 -7.50
C ALA A 84 0.64 -16.03 -6.46
N ARG A 85 -0.59 -16.54 -6.28
CA ARG A 85 -0.89 -17.63 -5.34
C ARG A 85 -0.18 -18.93 -5.70
N HIS A 86 -0.01 -19.21 -7.00
CA HIS A 86 0.74 -20.37 -7.47
C HIS A 86 2.26 -20.13 -7.51
N GLY A 87 2.73 -18.95 -7.09
CA GLY A 87 4.14 -18.57 -7.11
C GLY A 87 4.65 -18.14 -8.48
N ASP A 88 3.78 -17.98 -9.48
CA ASP A 88 4.12 -17.51 -10.82
C ASP A 88 4.17 -15.97 -10.85
N VAL A 89 5.28 -15.44 -10.34
CA VAL A 89 5.51 -13.99 -10.23
C VAL A 89 5.59 -13.34 -11.62
N ALA A 90 6.23 -14.00 -12.59
CA ALA A 90 6.40 -13.46 -13.94
C ALA A 90 5.05 -13.25 -14.64
N THR A 91 4.14 -14.23 -14.56
CA THR A 91 2.79 -14.08 -15.10
C THR A 91 2.00 -13.01 -14.36
N MET A 92 2.12 -12.92 -13.03
CA MET A 92 1.48 -11.86 -12.25
C MET A 92 1.95 -10.47 -12.71
N GLU A 93 3.27 -10.27 -12.85
CA GLU A 93 3.86 -9.00 -13.27
C GLU A 93 3.40 -8.59 -14.66
N ARG A 94 3.36 -9.53 -15.62
CA ARG A 94 2.86 -9.26 -16.98
C ARG A 94 1.40 -8.81 -16.97
N ILE A 95 0.53 -9.58 -16.30
CA ILE A 95 -0.91 -9.25 -16.19
C ILE A 95 -1.10 -7.90 -15.51
N TYR A 96 -0.30 -7.63 -14.47
CA TYR A 96 -0.39 -6.38 -13.73
C TYR A 96 0.09 -5.19 -14.57
N ALA A 97 1.15 -5.34 -15.36
CA ALA A 97 1.65 -4.31 -16.26
C ALA A 97 0.61 -3.93 -17.34
N GLU A 98 -0.08 -4.92 -17.91
CA GLU A 98 -1.21 -4.69 -18.84
C GLU A 98 -2.36 -3.95 -18.15
N HIS A 99 -2.72 -4.38 -16.94
CA HIS A 99 -3.76 -3.74 -16.13
C HIS A 99 -3.44 -2.28 -15.79
N MET A 100 -2.18 -1.97 -15.52
CA MET A 100 -1.75 -0.60 -15.25
C MET A 100 -1.96 0.35 -16.45
N GLN A 101 -2.20 -0.14 -17.67
CA GLN A 101 -2.54 0.70 -18.82
C GLN A 101 -4.02 1.10 -18.87
N THR A 102 -4.87 0.56 -17.99
CA THR A 102 -6.29 0.91 -17.96
C THR A 102 -6.52 2.33 -17.42
N LEU A 103 -7.61 2.98 -17.88
CA LEU A 103 -7.98 4.32 -17.43
C LEU A 103 -8.21 4.38 -15.91
N GLU A 104 -8.83 3.34 -15.33
CA GLU A 104 -9.05 3.25 -13.88
C GLU A 104 -7.73 3.19 -13.11
N ALA A 105 -6.78 2.36 -13.55
CA ALA A 105 -5.48 2.24 -12.90
C ALA A 105 -4.66 3.54 -13.00
N GLN A 106 -4.70 4.21 -14.15
CA GLN A 106 -4.03 5.50 -14.34
C GLN A 106 -4.63 6.60 -13.47
N ALA A 107 -5.97 6.68 -13.38
CA ALA A 107 -6.64 7.66 -12.52
C ALA A 107 -6.29 7.46 -11.03
N ASP A 108 -6.32 6.22 -10.55
CA ASP A 108 -5.96 5.91 -9.17
C ASP A 108 -4.45 6.11 -8.90
N LEU A 109 -3.59 5.89 -9.90
CA LEU A 109 -2.15 6.17 -9.80
C LEU A 109 -1.89 7.68 -9.63
N GLU A 110 -2.56 8.52 -10.42
CA GLU A 110 -2.44 9.98 -10.28
C GLU A 110 -2.97 10.46 -8.91
N ASN A 111 -4.05 9.86 -8.41
CA ASN A 111 -4.55 10.14 -7.07
C ASN A 111 -3.51 9.73 -5.99
N ALA A 112 -2.91 8.55 -6.11
CA ALA A 112 -1.85 8.11 -5.21
C ALA A 112 -0.63 9.05 -5.23
N ILE A 113 -0.22 9.53 -6.42
CA ILE A 113 0.87 10.49 -6.58
C ILE A 113 0.53 11.82 -5.91
N ALA A 114 -0.67 12.35 -6.13
CA ALA A 114 -1.10 13.61 -5.52
C ALA A 114 -1.09 13.54 -3.98
N ILE A 115 -1.56 12.43 -3.41
CA ILE A 115 -1.52 12.19 -1.96
C ILE A 115 -0.08 12.04 -1.47
N ALA A 116 0.74 11.24 -2.15
CA ALA A 116 2.12 11.00 -1.75
C ALA A 116 2.96 12.28 -1.74
N ARG A 117 2.71 13.23 -2.66
CA ARG A 117 3.41 14.52 -2.68
C ARG A 117 3.15 15.40 -1.47
N THR A 118 2.01 15.24 -0.80
CA THR A 118 1.55 16.17 0.26
C THR A 118 1.49 15.54 1.64
N ALA A 119 1.61 14.21 1.75
CA ALA A 119 1.54 13.47 2.99
C ALA A 119 2.45 12.25 2.97
N ARG A 120 2.92 11.81 4.14
CA ARG A 120 3.64 10.53 4.27
C ARG A 120 2.68 9.35 4.08
N ALA A 121 2.42 9.02 2.82
CA ALA A 121 1.50 7.96 2.41
C ALA A 121 2.11 6.56 2.62
N CYS A 122 1.27 5.58 2.92
CA CYS A 122 1.65 4.18 3.03
C CYS A 122 0.79 3.30 2.11
N LEU A 123 1.42 2.58 1.17
CA LEU A 123 0.74 1.59 0.34
C LEU A 123 0.52 0.29 1.13
N LEU A 124 -0.72 -0.21 1.17
CA LEU A 124 -1.08 -1.45 1.83
C LEU A 124 -1.47 -2.54 0.81
N CYS A 125 -0.82 -3.70 0.88
CA CYS A 125 -1.28 -4.93 0.23
C CYS A 125 -1.38 -6.09 1.23
N PHE A 126 -1.72 -7.30 0.77
CA PHE A 126 -1.80 -8.47 1.64
C PHE A 126 -0.41 -9.03 1.98
N GLU A 127 0.40 -9.28 0.96
CA GLU A 127 1.63 -10.06 1.01
C GLU A 127 2.69 -9.41 1.91
N ARG A 128 3.31 -10.20 2.79
CA ARG A 128 4.36 -9.68 3.70
C ARG A 128 5.61 -9.30 2.93
N ASP A 129 5.99 -10.13 1.96
CA ASP A 129 7.14 -9.91 1.09
C ASP A 129 6.78 -8.92 -0.03
N HIS A 130 7.49 -7.80 -0.10
CA HIS A 130 7.23 -6.79 -1.11
C HIS A 130 7.75 -7.20 -2.50
N THR A 131 8.74 -8.09 -2.58
CA THR A 131 9.38 -8.52 -3.84
C THR A 131 8.49 -9.41 -4.70
N ARG A 132 7.41 -9.95 -4.13
CA ARG A 132 6.51 -10.91 -4.77
C ARG A 132 5.08 -10.38 -4.92
N CYS A 133 4.89 -9.07 -4.83
CA CYS A 133 3.57 -8.45 -4.85
C CYS A 133 3.54 -7.19 -5.72
N HIS A 134 2.34 -6.76 -6.09
CA HIS A 134 2.12 -5.59 -6.92
C HIS A 134 2.48 -4.26 -6.25
N ARG A 135 2.54 -4.21 -4.91
CA ARG A 135 2.78 -2.95 -4.19
C ARG A 135 4.13 -2.32 -4.55
N SER A 136 5.14 -3.14 -4.85
CA SER A 136 6.47 -2.66 -5.27
C SER A 136 6.41 -2.02 -6.65
N ILE A 137 5.57 -2.53 -7.55
CA ILE A 137 5.35 -1.95 -8.87
C ILE A 137 4.71 -0.57 -8.72
N VAL A 138 3.65 -0.45 -7.90
CA VAL A 138 3.02 0.84 -7.60
C VAL A 138 4.01 1.82 -6.96
N ALA A 139 4.77 1.38 -5.95
CA ALA A 139 5.75 2.22 -5.27
C ALA A 139 6.82 2.74 -6.23
N ASN A 140 7.32 1.88 -7.13
CA ASN A 140 8.32 2.26 -8.13
C ASN A 140 7.75 3.26 -9.16
N LEU A 141 6.50 3.11 -9.58
CA LEU A 141 5.83 4.06 -10.47
C LEU A 141 5.67 5.43 -9.80
N ILE A 142 5.24 5.46 -8.53
CA ILE A 142 5.13 6.71 -7.77
C ILE A 142 6.52 7.34 -7.60
N ARG A 143 7.54 6.57 -7.21
CA ARG A 143 8.93 7.04 -7.09
C ARG A 143 9.42 7.64 -8.40
N ALA A 144 9.21 6.97 -9.53
CA ALA A 144 9.64 7.46 -10.84
C ALA A 144 9.01 8.81 -11.21
N ARG A 145 7.81 9.10 -10.70
CA ARG A 145 7.07 10.35 -10.98
C ARG A 145 7.34 11.46 -9.96
N THR A 146 7.75 11.11 -8.75
CA THR A 146 7.86 12.04 -7.62
C THR A 146 9.29 12.28 -7.15
N GLY A 147 10.20 11.35 -7.42
CA GLY A 147 11.56 11.32 -6.85
C GLY A 147 11.62 10.91 -5.38
N GLN A 148 10.50 10.45 -4.77
CA GLN A 148 10.44 10.08 -3.36
C GLN A 148 11.19 8.79 -3.06
N ASP A 149 11.89 8.75 -1.93
CA ASP A 149 12.39 7.50 -1.36
C ASP A 149 11.25 6.55 -1.00
N VAL A 150 11.48 5.25 -1.15
CA VAL A 150 10.53 4.20 -0.78
C VAL A 150 11.09 3.41 0.40
N ARG A 151 10.32 3.31 1.49
CA ARG A 151 10.66 2.49 2.66
C ARG A 151 9.62 1.39 2.87
N HIS A 152 10.07 0.14 2.85
CA HIS A 152 9.22 -1.02 3.14
C HIS A 152 9.17 -1.27 4.65
N LEU A 153 7.98 -1.17 5.23
CA LEU A 153 7.73 -1.46 6.64
C LEU A 153 7.41 -2.94 6.84
N MET A 154 7.77 -3.44 8.01
CA MET A 154 7.47 -4.79 8.46
C MET A 154 6.72 -4.72 9.77
N ALA A 155 5.47 -5.19 9.78
CA ALA A 155 4.71 -5.34 11.01
C ALA A 155 5.09 -6.65 11.72
N GLU A 156 5.05 -6.64 13.04
CA GLU A 156 5.31 -7.83 13.83
C GLU A 156 4.29 -8.92 13.52
N ALA A 157 4.78 -10.13 13.26
CA ALA A 157 3.92 -11.27 12.99
C ALA A 157 3.30 -11.78 14.29
N VAL A 158 2.07 -12.27 14.22
CA VAL A 158 1.48 -12.99 15.36
C VAL A 158 2.31 -14.26 15.57
N GLN A 159 2.90 -14.40 16.76
CA GLN A 159 3.57 -15.64 17.13
C GLN A 159 2.54 -16.77 17.11
N ALA A 160 2.87 -17.88 16.45
CA ALA A 160 2.08 -19.10 16.63
C ALA A 160 2.10 -19.45 18.12
N PRO A 161 0.96 -19.85 18.72
CA PRO A 161 0.99 -20.33 20.10
C PRO A 161 2.04 -21.43 20.20
N SER A 162 2.96 -21.29 21.17
CA SER A 162 3.84 -22.41 21.53
C SER A 162 2.94 -23.56 21.95
N ALA A 163 3.12 -24.70 21.29
CA ALA A 163 2.42 -25.94 21.58
C ALA A 163 2.68 -26.43 23.01
#